data_AF-A0A6F7VY83-F1
#
_entry.id   AF-A0A6F7VY83-F1
#
_cell.length_a   1.000
_cell.length_b   1.000
_cell.length_c   1.000
_cell.angle_alpha   90.00
_cell.angle_beta   90.00
_cell.angle_gamma   90.00
#
_symmetry.space_group_name_H-M   'P 1'
#
loop_
_entity.id
_entity.type
_entity.pdbx_description
1 polymer ?
#
loop_
_entity_poly.entity_id
_entity_poly.type
_entity_poly.pdbx_seq_one_letter_code
_entity_poly.pdbx_strand_id
1 'polypeptide(L)'
;MSGLLGAALTAYVWSAHGAKPGVLLLLGLALGIALFHSRFGFTSAWRQLVAVGNGTGLRAHTLLLGTTATLFALLIGTKTGLFGSVPAPSGGPLGFGLLIGSFVFAVGMQLGGACASGTLFAVGSGQTSIVLTLGGFIGGATLAAWQFDLWKDLPSLEPVVMADHIGWFGSWAVTILVLAAIVLVSRRVQARRNPPPVGAVAPARRAPRSGKPRVSEGRRTR
;
A
#
# COMPACT_ATOMS: atom_id res chain seq x y z
N MET A 1 6.70 -17.07 17.75
CA MET A 1 5.47 -16.85 18.55
C MET A 1 4.33 -16.30 17.69
N SER A 2 4.51 -15.19 16.98
CA SER A 2 3.45 -14.55 16.19
C SER A 2 2.87 -15.42 15.05
N GLY A 3 3.70 -16.24 14.38
CA GLY A 3 3.22 -17.16 13.34
C GLY A 3 2.34 -18.30 13.87
N LEU A 4 2.62 -18.80 15.07
CA LEU A 4 1.81 -19.84 15.73
C LEU A 4 0.45 -19.28 16.15
N LEU A 5 0.42 -18.05 16.67
CA LEU A 5 -0.83 -17.36 17.00
C LEU A 5 -1.67 -17.10 15.75
N GLY A 6 -1.06 -16.66 14.64
CA GLY A 6 -1.77 -16.47 13.37
C GLY A 6 -2.36 -17.77 12.81
N ALA A 7 -1.60 -18.87 12.87
CA ALA A 7 -2.08 -20.18 12.43
C ALA A 7 -3.20 -20.72 13.33
N ALA A 8 -3.07 -20.60 14.65
CA ALA A 8 -4.09 -21.03 15.60
C ALA A 8 -5.39 -20.22 15.45
N LEU A 9 -5.28 -18.89 15.30
CA LEU A 9 -6.43 -18.02 15.05
C LEU A 9 -7.12 -18.36 13.74
N THR A 10 -6.35 -18.62 12.69
CA THR A 10 -6.91 -19.05 11.40
C THR A 10 -7.64 -20.37 11.51
N ALA A 11 -7.05 -21.38 12.16
CA ALA A 11 -7.66 -22.69 12.34
C ALA A 11 -8.96 -22.58 13.15
N TYR A 12 -8.98 -21.74 14.20
CA TYR A 12 -10.17 -21.46 15.00
C TYR A 12 -11.27 -20.78 14.18
N VAL A 13 -10.95 -19.72 13.43
CA VAL A 13 -11.94 -19.01 12.60
C VAL A 13 -12.50 -19.92 11.51
N TRP A 14 -11.64 -20.77 10.93
CA TRP A 14 -12.05 -21.73 9.92
C TRP A 14 -13.04 -22.77 10.46
N SER A 15 -12.80 -23.28 11.68
CA SER A 15 -13.70 -24.26 12.31
C SER A 15 -14.99 -23.63 12.85
N ALA A 16 -14.92 -22.41 13.40
CA ALA A 16 -16.06 -21.76 14.05
C ALA A 16 -16.97 -20.99 13.09
N HIS A 17 -16.41 -20.37 12.03
CA HIS A 17 -17.13 -19.47 11.14
C HIS A 17 -17.09 -19.90 9.66
N GLY A 18 -16.41 -21.01 9.36
CA GLY A 18 -16.35 -21.60 8.03
C GLY A 18 -15.23 -21.07 7.13
N ALA A 19 -15.18 -21.58 5.90
CA ALA A 19 -14.07 -21.36 4.98
C ALA A 19 -13.91 -19.90 4.52
N LYS A 20 -15.01 -19.16 4.30
CA LYS A 20 -14.97 -17.77 3.80
C LYS A 20 -14.21 -16.82 4.76
N PRO A 21 -14.59 -16.68 6.04
CA PRO A 21 -13.84 -15.83 6.97
C PRO A 21 -12.42 -16.37 7.25
N GLY A 22 -12.22 -17.69 7.22
CA GLY A 22 -10.89 -18.29 7.33
C GLY A 22 -9.94 -17.88 6.19
N VAL A 23 -10.41 -17.92 4.93
CA VAL A 23 -9.64 -17.45 3.77
C VAL A 23 -9.38 -15.94 3.84
N LEU A 24 -10.38 -15.14 4.22
CA LEU A 24 -10.20 -13.69 4.37
C LEU A 24 -9.18 -13.32 5.43
N LEU A 25 -9.16 -14.05 6.56
CA LEU A 25 -8.15 -13.88 7.60
C LEU A 25 -6.75 -14.24 7.08
N LEU A 26 -6.61 -15.36 6.37
CA LEU A 26 -5.35 -15.75 5.74
C LEU A 26 -4.84 -14.69 4.76
N LEU A 27 -5.70 -14.15 3.92
CA LEU A 27 -5.36 -13.08 2.98
C LEU A 27 -4.92 -11.82 3.72
N GLY A 28 -5.62 -11.44 4.80
CA GLY A 28 -5.23 -10.31 5.65
C GLY A 28 -3.86 -10.49 6.31
N LEU A 29 -3.58 -11.69 6.83
CA LEU A 29 -2.28 -12.02 7.42
C LEU A 29 -1.17 -12.01 6.37
N ALA A 30 -1.40 -12.62 5.19
CA ALA A 30 -0.45 -12.64 4.09
C ALA A 30 -0.16 -11.22 3.59
N LEU A 31 -1.18 -10.37 3.46
CA LEU A 31 -1.02 -8.96 3.09
C LEU A 31 -0.23 -8.19 4.15
N GLY A 32 -0.52 -8.41 5.44
CA GLY A 32 0.24 -7.79 6.54
C GLY A 32 1.73 -8.16 6.52
N ILE A 33 2.04 -9.44 6.30
CA ILE A 33 3.42 -9.93 6.16
C ILE A 33 4.10 -9.29 4.94
N ALA A 34 3.41 -9.21 3.82
CA ALA A 34 3.93 -8.59 2.60
C ALA A 34 4.25 -7.10 2.82
N LEU A 35 3.33 -6.34 3.44
CA LEU A 35 3.51 -4.92 3.77
C LEU A 35 4.70 -4.71 4.74
N PHE A 36 4.82 -5.57 5.75
CA PHE A 36 5.93 -5.53 6.70
C PHE A 36 7.28 -5.79 6.05
N HIS A 37 7.38 -6.84 5.23
CA HIS A 37 8.64 -7.23 4.60
C HIS A 37 9.09 -6.23 3.52
N SER A 38 8.13 -5.64 2.80
CA SER A 38 8.43 -4.64 1.76
C SER A 38 8.61 -3.22 2.30
N ARG A 39 8.37 -2.98 3.61
CA ARG A 39 8.37 -1.63 4.24
C ARG A 39 7.54 -0.64 3.41
N PHE A 40 6.37 -1.10 2.98
CA PHE A 40 5.56 -0.47 1.95
C PHE A 40 4.95 0.86 2.42
N GLY A 41 5.08 1.91 1.62
CA GLY A 41 4.44 3.19 1.91
C GLY A 41 4.34 4.09 0.69
N PHE A 42 3.11 4.44 0.29
CA PHE A 42 2.87 5.30 -0.87
C PHE A 42 3.57 6.66 -0.75
N THR A 43 3.39 7.36 0.39
CA THR A 43 3.98 8.69 0.61
C THR A 43 5.51 8.67 0.60
N SER A 44 6.15 7.63 1.16
CA SER A 44 7.61 7.56 1.24
C SER A 44 8.24 7.38 -0.15
N ALA A 45 7.64 6.57 -1.02
CA ALA A 45 8.11 6.38 -2.39
C ALA A 45 8.05 7.67 -3.23
N TRP A 46 6.95 8.42 -3.10
CA TRP A 46 6.81 9.72 -3.76
C TRP A 46 7.78 10.76 -3.20
N ARG A 47 7.95 10.80 -1.87
CA ARG A 47 8.92 11.68 -1.21
C ARG A 47 10.36 11.37 -1.65
N GLN A 48 10.73 10.10 -1.80
CA GLN A 48 12.06 9.70 -2.31
C GLN A 48 12.27 10.18 -3.76
N LEU A 49 11.26 10.09 -4.62
CA LEU A 49 11.36 10.59 -5.98
C LEU A 49 11.53 12.12 -6.01
N VAL A 50 10.73 12.86 -5.24
CA VAL A 50 10.74 14.33 -5.25
C VAL A 50 11.97 14.90 -4.54
N ALA A 51 12.38 14.35 -3.40
CA ALA A 51 13.47 14.90 -2.59
C ALA A 51 14.85 14.53 -3.15
N VAL A 52 15.08 13.26 -3.49
CA VAL A 52 16.40 12.77 -3.93
C VAL A 52 16.42 12.25 -5.36
N GLY A 53 15.27 12.13 -6.04
CA GLY A 53 15.21 11.61 -7.42
C GLY A 53 15.13 10.08 -7.50
N ASN A 54 15.00 9.37 -6.37
CA ASN A 54 14.96 7.90 -6.37
C ASN A 54 13.55 7.40 -6.66
N GLY A 55 13.36 6.83 -7.85
CA GLY A 55 12.09 6.32 -8.32
C GLY A 55 11.83 4.84 -8.06
N THR A 56 12.71 4.14 -7.34
CA THR A 56 12.66 2.66 -7.21
C THR A 56 11.38 2.20 -6.51
N GLY A 57 11.02 2.81 -5.38
CA GLY A 57 9.78 2.50 -4.67
C GLY A 57 8.53 2.80 -5.50
N LEU A 58 8.53 3.90 -6.26
CA LEU A 58 7.41 4.25 -7.13
C LEU A 58 7.21 3.21 -8.24
N ARG A 59 8.29 2.67 -8.81
CA ARG A 59 8.22 1.62 -9.83
C ARG A 59 7.68 0.31 -9.26
N ALA A 60 8.07 -0.05 -8.03
CA ALA A 60 7.49 -1.19 -7.34
C ALA A 60 5.98 -1.01 -7.15
N HIS A 61 5.51 0.20 -6.79
CA HIS A 61 4.08 0.49 -6.70
C HIS A 61 3.38 0.40 -8.05
N THR A 62 3.98 0.90 -9.14
CA THR A 62 3.37 0.77 -10.47
C THR A 62 3.25 -0.69 -10.93
N LEU A 63 4.22 -1.54 -10.60
CA LEU A 63 4.14 -2.98 -10.87
C LEU A 63 3.03 -3.64 -10.05
N LEU A 64 2.96 -3.33 -8.75
CA LEU A 64 1.91 -3.81 -7.86
C LEU A 64 0.52 -3.39 -8.36
N LEU A 65 0.32 -2.11 -8.68
CA LEU A 65 -0.95 -1.58 -9.19
C LEU A 65 -1.30 -2.17 -10.55
N GLY A 66 -0.33 -2.29 -11.46
CA GLY A 66 -0.56 -2.85 -12.80
C GLY A 66 -0.92 -4.33 -12.77
N THR A 67 -0.25 -5.11 -11.90
CA THR A 67 -0.55 -6.53 -11.69
C THR A 67 -1.94 -6.69 -11.08
N THR A 68 -2.24 -5.91 -10.04
CA THR A 68 -3.54 -5.92 -9.37
C THR A 68 -4.66 -5.52 -10.33
N ALA A 69 -4.49 -4.44 -11.09
CA ALA A 69 -5.45 -3.99 -12.10
C ALA A 69 -5.68 -5.06 -13.18
N THR A 70 -4.63 -5.73 -13.65
CA THR A 70 -4.75 -6.80 -14.64
C THR A 70 -5.48 -8.02 -14.07
N LEU A 71 -5.17 -8.43 -12.84
CA LEU A 71 -5.88 -9.52 -12.17
C LEU A 71 -7.37 -9.18 -11.99
N PHE A 72 -7.71 -8.00 -11.47
CA PHE A 72 -9.12 -7.59 -11.35
C PHE A 72 -9.81 -7.47 -12.71
N ALA A 73 -9.10 -6.97 -13.73
CA ALA A 73 -9.61 -6.90 -15.10
C ALA A 73 -9.97 -8.30 -15.63
N LEU A 74 -9.14 -9.31 -15.35
CA LEU A 74 -9.42 -10.69 -15.71
C LEU A 74 -10.61 -11.24 -14.90
N LEU A 75 -10.58 -11.16 -13.56
CA LEU A 75 -11.61 -11.73 -12.70
C LEU A 75 -13.02 -11.17 -12.99
N ILE A 76 -13.14 -9.85 -13.19
CA ILE A 76 -14.43 -9.22 -13.50
C ILE A 76 -14.83 -9.53 -14.94
N GLY A 77 -13.89 -9.53 -15.89
CA GLY A 77 -14.16 -9.87 -17.29
C GLY A 77 -14.64 -11.32 -17.49
N THR A 78 -14.06 -12.27 -16.77
CA THR A 78 -14.48 -13.69 -16.77
C THR A 78 -15.65 -13.98 -15.83
N LYS A 79 -16.11 -12.98 -15.06
CA LYS A 79 -17.12 -13.12 -14.00
C LYS A 79 -16.80 -14.23 -13.00
N THR A 80 -15.52 -14.53 -12.80
CA THR A 80 -15.06 -15.56 -11.87
C THR A 80 -15.00 -14.98 -10.47
N GLY A 81 -16.03 -15.21 -9.66
CA GLY A 81 -15.99 -14.87 -8.24
C GLY A 81 -15.79 -16.07 -7.34
N LEU A 82 -15.42 -15.78 -6.09
CA LEU A 82 -15.29 -16.77 -5.04
C LEU A 82 -16.51 -16.74 -4.13
N PHE A 83 -16.85 -17.88 -3.53
CA PHE A 83 -17.95 -17.98 -2.55
C PHE A 83 -19.31 -17.49 -3.08
N GLY A 84 -19.60 -17.73 -4.37
CA GLY A 84 -20.86 -17.32 -5.01
C GLY A 84 -21.00 -15.82 -5.28
N SER A 85 -19.95 -15.03 -5.04
CA SER A 85 -19.94 -13.62 -5.45
C SER A 85 -19.79 -13.47 -6.96
N VAL A 86 -20.42 -12.47 -7.56
CA VAL A 86 -20.17 -12.08 -8.95
C VAL A 86 -19.40 -10.76 -8.89
N PRO A 87 -18.13 -10.72 -9.32
CA PRO A 87 -17.36 -9.49 -9.33
C PRO A 87 -17.99 -8.50 -10.30
N ALA A 88 -18.25 -7.28 -9.84
CA ALA A 88 -18.79 -6.19 -10.64
C ALA A 88 -17.90 -4.96 -10.49
N PRO A 89 -17.78 -4.12 -11.54
CA PRO A 89 -17.12 -2.83 -11.41
C PRO A 89 -17.91 -1.95 -10.43
N SER A 90 -17.21 -1.29 -9.52
CA SER A 90 -17.78 -0.31 -8.60
C SER A 90 -17.18 1.07 -8.84
N GLY A 91 -18.05 2.06 -9.07
CA GLY A 91 -17.68 3.47 -9.12
C GLY A 91 -18.01 4.14 -7.78
N GLY A 92 -17.17 5.08 -7.36
CA GLY A 92 -17.46 5.99 -6.25
C GLY A 92 -17.80 7.39 -6.78
N PRO A 93 -18.67 8.16 -6.09
CA PRO A 93 -19.01 9.52 -6.51
C PRO A 93 -17.78 10.43 -6.42
N LEU A 94 -17.59 11.26 -7.44
CA LEU A 94 -16.50 12.23 -7.50
C LEU A 94 -17.05 13.60 -7.09
N GLY A 95 -17.01 13.89 -5.78
CA GLY A 95 -17.60 15.11 -5.22
C GLY A 95 -16.68 15.94 -4.35
N PHE A 96 -17.23 17.05 -3.86
CA PHE A 96 -16.53 17.94 -2.93
C PHE A 96 -16.07 17.24 -1.66
N GLY A 97 -16.85 16.28 -1.15
CA GLY A 97 -16.47 15.46 0.01
C GLY A 97 -15.16 14.69 -0.21
N LEU A 98 -14.96 14.10 -1.41
CA LEU A 98 -13.72 13.41 -1.77
C LEU A 98 -12.55 14.40 -1.85
N LEU A 99 -12.76 15.57 -2.46
CA LEU A 99 -11.71 16.59 -2.58
C LEU A 99 -11.26 17.11 -1.21
N ILE A 100 -12.21 17.54 -0.37
CA ILE A 100 -11.92 18.03 0.98
C ILE A 100 -11.28 16.92 1.81
N GLY A 101 -11.84 15.71 1.77
CA GLY A 101 -11.32 14.54 2.46
C GLY A 101 -9.88 14.22 2.05
N SER A 102 -9.56 14.28 0.75
CA SER A 102 -8.20 14.04 0.25
C SER A 102 -7.20 15.06 0.77
N PHE A 103 -7.59 16.33 0.88
CA PHE A 103 -6.73 17.40 1.40
C PHE A 103 -6.49 17.25 2.90
N VAL A 104 -7.56 17.05 3.69
CA VAL A 104 -7.46 16.83 5.14
C VAL A 104 -6.65 15.57 5.43
N PHE A 105 -6.88 14.49 4.67
CA PHE A 105 -6.08 13.27 4.77
C PHE A 105 -4.61 13.52 4.43
N ALA A 106 -4.30 14.32 3.40
CA ALA A 106 -2.94 14.69 3.06
C ALA A 106 -2.26 15.49 4.17
N VAL A 107 -2.94 16.45 4.80
CA VAL A 107 -2.44 17.18 5.97
C VAL A 107 -2.16 16.20 7.12
N GLY A 108 -3.10 15.29 7.40
CA GLY A 108 -2.93 14.24 8.42
C GLY A 108 -1.72 13.34 8.16
N MET A 109 -1.46 12.95 6.90
CA MET A 109 -0.28 12.17 6.53
C MET A 109 1.03 12.93 6.81
N GLN A 110 1.04 14.25 6.65
CA GLN A 110 2.23 15.06 6.95
C GLN A 110 2.47 15.18 8.44
N LEU A 111 1.42 15.41 9.23
CA LEU A 111 1.50 15.45 10.69
C LEU A 111 1.90 14.09 11.29
N GLY A 112 1.37 13.00 10.74
CA GLY A 112 1.65 11.63 11.17
C GLY A 112 2.96 11.05 10.63
N GLY A 113 3.60 11.71 9.66
CA GLY A 113 4.85 11.25 9.02
C GLY A 113 4.72 10.00 8.14
N ALA A 114 3.51 9.43 8.00
CA ALA A 114 3.23 8.19 7.27
C ALA A 114 1.83 8.20 6.64
N CYS A 115 1.65 7.39 5.59
CA CYS A 115 0.32 7.03 5.08
C CYS A 115 -0.25 5.84 5.86
N ALA A 116 -1.55 5.54 5.68
CA ALA A 116 -2.21 4.41 6.36
C ALA A 116 -1.43 3.08 6.27
N SER A 117 -0.98 2.70 5.07
CA SER A 117 -0.14 1.50 4.88
C SER A 117 1.19 1.56 5.63
N GLY A 118 1.83 2.74 5.66
CA GLY A 118 3.04 3.00 6.41
C GLY A 118 2.84 2.93 7.92
N THR A 119 1.72 3.46 8.41
CA THR A 119 1.31 3.43 9.81
C THR A 119 1.11 1.99 10.29
N LEU A 120 0.41 1.16 9.50
CA LEU A 120 0.13 -0.24 9.84
C LEU A 120 1.40 -1.08 10.02
N PHE A 121 2.34 -1.02 9.06
CA PHE A 121 3.55 -1.84 9.18
C PHE A 121 4.51 -1.28 10.25
N ALA A 122 4.57 0.04 10.44
CA ALA A 122 5.46 0.65 11.43
C ALA A 122 5.02 0.32 12.86
N VAL A 123 3.71 0.34 13.14
CA VAL A 123 3.16 -0.20 14.40
C VAL A 123 3.46 -1.68 14.53
N GLY A 124 3.28 -2.46 13.47
CA GLY A 124 3.66 -3.89 13.44
C GLY A 124 5.15 -4.15 13.69
N SER A 125 6.02 -3.17 13.43
CA SER A 125 7.46 -3.23 13.72
C SER A 125 7.84 -2.81 15.14
N GLY A 126 6.86 -2.44 15.98
CA GLY A 126 7.06 -2.01 17.36
C GLY A 126 7.39 -0.53 17.52
N GLN A 127 7.13 0.31 16.51
CA GLN A 127 7.38 1.74 16.60
C GLN A 127 6.25 2.46 17.34
N THR A 128 6.46 2.68 18.64
CA THR A 128 5.46 3.26 19.54
C THR A 128 5.04 4.67 19.15
N SER A 129 5.92 5.46 18.51
CA SER A 129 5.62 6.84 18.10
C SER A 129 4.49 6.95 17.09
N ILE A 130 4.23 5.91 16.29
CA ILE A 130 3.18 5.87 15.27
C ILE A 130 1.85 5.36 15.82
N VAL A 131 1.81 4.80 17.03
CA VAL A 131 0.57 4.30 17.65
C VAL A 131 -0.45 5.42 17.86
N LEU A 132 0.01 6.63 18.21
CA LEU A 132 -0.87 7.80 18.31
C LEU A 132 -1.47 8.18 16.95
N THR A 133 -0.66 8.14 15.88
CA THR A 133 -1.14 8.35 14.51
C THR A 133 -2.16 7.30 14.10
N LEU A 134 -1.95 6.03 14.46
CA LEU A 134 -2.91 4.97 14.22
C LEU A 134 -4.22 5.20 15.00
N GLY A 135 -4.14 5.59 16.27
CA GLY A 135 -5.30 5.92 17.10
C GLY A 135 -6.11 7.07 16.52
N GLY A 136 -5.44 8.16 16.11
CA GLY A 136 -6.08 9.28 15.43
C GLY A 136 -6.69 8.90 14.08
N PHE A 137 -6.03 8.04 13.30
CA PHE A 137 -6.57 7.51 12.05
C PHE A 137 -7.85 6.67 12.28
N ILE A 138 -7.82 5.75 13.25
CA ILE A 138 -8.98 4.92 13.60
C ILE A 138 -10.13 5.78 14.13
N GLY A 139 -9.85 6.67 15.08
CA GLY A 139 -10.85 7.57 15.66
C GLY A 139 -11.45 8.49 14.59
N GLY A 140 -10.62 9.12 13.77
CA GLY A 140 -11.04 10.00 12.68
C GLY A 140 -11.85 9.27 11.61
N ALA A 141 -11.42 8.08 11.16
CA ALA A 141 -12.16 7.28 10.19
C ALA A 141 -13.52 6.82 10.73
N THR A 142 -13.57 6.45 12.02
CA THR A 142 -14.82 6.04 12.68
C THR A 142 -15.77 7.22 12.85
N LEU A 143 -15.27 8.39 13.26
CA LEU A 143 -16.07 9.62 13.35
C LEU A 143 -16.57 10.08 11.98
N ALA A 144 -15.74 10.00 10.94
CA ALA A 144 -16.13 10.32 9.57
C ALA A 144 -17.22 9.36 9.05
N ALA A 145 -17.11 8.07 9.36
CA ALA A 145 -18.14 7.09 9.02
C ALA A 145 -19.45 7.33 9.80
N TRP A 146 -19.36 7.71 11.07
CA TRP A 146 -20.53 8.04 11.89
C TRP A 146 -21.24 9.32 11.41
N GLN A 147 -20.47 10.33 11.00
CA GLN A 147 -20.99 11.60 10.51
C GLN A 147 -21.31 11.57 9.01
N PHE A 148 -21.31 10.40 8.35
CA PHE A 148 -21.43 10.29 6.89
C PHE A 148 -22.67 11.01 6.33
N ASP A 149 -23.79 10.96 7.05
CA ASP A 149 -25.05 11.60 6.65
C ASP A 149 -24.96 13.12 6.51
N LEU A 150 -24.02 13.78 7.19
CA LEU A 150 -23.86 15.23 7.10
C LEU A 150 -23.22 15.68 5.76
N TRP A 151 -22.53 14.77 5.07
CA TRP A 151 -21.68 15.12 3.92
C TRP A 151 -22.06 14.35 2.65
N LYS A 152 -22.93 13.35 2.76
CA LYS A 152 -23.40 12.53 1.62
C LYS A 152 -24.13 13.36 0.56
N ASP A 153 -24.77 14.46 0.95
CA ASP A 153 -25.56 15.32 0.07
C ASP A 153 -24.74 16.47 -0.54
N LEU A 154 -23.43 16.52 -0.30
CA LEU A 154 -22.59 17.51 -0.97
C LEU A 154 -22.61 17.29 -2.49
N PRO A 155 -22.47 18.37 -3.29
CA PRO A 155 -22.42 18.26 -4.74
C PRO A 155 -21.36 17.24 -5.16
N SER A 156 -21.79 16.24 -5.91
CA SER A 156 -20.95 15.18 -6.43
C SER A 156 -21.30 14.87 -7.87
N LEU A 157 -20.28 14.56 -8.65
CA LEU A 157 -20.46 14.00 -9.98
C LEU A 157 -20.86 12.54 -9.84
N GLU A 158 -21.76 12.12 -10.73
CA GLU A 158 -22.22 10.75 -10.80
C GLU A 158 -21.02 9.81 -10.99
N PRO A 159 -21.01 8.61 -10.37
CA PRO A 159 -19.90 7.69 -10.50
C PRO A 159 -19.65 7.30 -11.97
N VAL A 160 -18.54 7.77 -12.54
CA VAL A 160 -18.15 7.44 -13.91
C VAL A 160 -17.26 6.21 -13.91
N VAL A 161 -17.77 5.11 -14.46
CA VAL A 161 -16.99 3.89 -14.68
C VAL A 161 -16.44 3.93 -16.11
N MET A 162 -15.12 4.04 -16.26
CA MET A 162 -14.49 4.13 -17.59
C MET A 162 -14.82 2.95 -18.50
N ALA A 163 -15.06 1.77 -17.94
CA ALA A 163 -15.40 0.58 -18.72
C ALA A 163 -16.70 0.74 -19.53
N ASP A 164 -17.65 1.57 -19.06
CA ASP A 164 -18.92 1.80 -19.74
C ASP A 164 -18.78 2.71 -20.97
N HIS A 165 -17.73 3.54 -21.00
CA HIS A 165 -17.51 4.51 -22.08
C HIS A 165 -16.53 4.03 -23.15
N ILE A 166 -15.41 3.41 -22.75
CA ILE A 166 -14.33 2.99 -23.67
C ILE A 166 -14.18 1.46 -23.75
N GLY A 167 -15.12 0.73 -23.17
CA GLY A 167 -15.10 -0.73 -23.09
C GLY A 167 -14.12 -1.26 -22.06
N TRP A 168 -14.32 -2.54 -21.72
CA TRP A 168 -13.55 -3.23 -20.68
C TRP A 168 -12.04 -3.21 -20.96
N PHE A 169 -11.65 -3.64 -22.16
CA PHE A 169 -10.25 -3.65 -22.59
C PHE A 169 -9.66 -2.24 -22.67
N GLY A 170 -10.44 -1.25 -23.13
CA GLY A 170 -10.00 0.14 -23.19
C GLY A 170 -9.68 0.71 -21.81
N SER A 171 -10.53 0.45 -20.81
CA SER A 171 -10.29 0.91 -19.43
C SER A 171 -9.03 0.32 -18.80
N TRP A 172 -8.77 -0.98 -19.05
CA TRP A 172 -7.54 -1.63 -18.64
C TRP A 172 -6.32 -1.04 -19.38
N ALA A 173 -6.41 -0.87 -20.69
CA ALA A 173 -5.32 -0.33 -21.50
C ALA A 173 -4.92 1.09 -21.07
N VAL A 174 -5.90 1.95 -20.77
CA VAL A 174 -5.63 3.30 -20.22
C VAL A 174 -4.93 3.22 -18.87
N THR A 175 -5.37 2.32 -17.98
CA THR A 175 -4.72 2.12 -16.67
C THR A 175 -3.25 1.73 -16.83
N ILE A 176 -2.96 0.75 -17.68
CA ILE A 176 -1.58 0.33 -17.95
C ILE A 176 -0.76 1.44 -18.61
N LEU A 177 -1.35 2.21 -19.53
CA LEU A 177 -0.68 3.32 -20.19
C LEU A 177 -0.30 4.43 -19.21
N VAL A 178 -1.19 4.79 -18.28
CA VAL A 178 -0.90 5.77 -17.22
C VAL A 178 0.22 5.26 -16.31
N LEU A 179 0.18 4.00 -15.89
CA LEU A 179 1.25 3.41 -15.08
C LEU A 179 2.59 3.38 -15.83
N ALA A 180 2.58 3.05 -17.11
CA ALA A 180 3.77 3.07 -17.96
C ALA A 180 4.33 4.51 -18.08
N ALA A 181 3.48 5.52 -18.26
CA ALA A 181 3.89 6.91 -18.27
C ALA A 181 4.55 7.32 -16.93
N ILE A 182 4.01 6.91 -15.79
CA ILE A 182 4.61 7.16 -14.47
C ILE A 182 6.01 6.52 -14.38
N VAL A 183 6.18 5.30 -14.89
CA VAL A 183 7.50 4.63 -14.92
C VAL A 183 8.48 5.41 -15.80
N LEU A 184 8.07 5.87 -16.97
CA LEU A 184 8.91 6.65 -17.88
C LEU A 184 9.33 7.99 -17.26
N VAL A 185 8.39 8.72 -16.66
CA VAL A 185 8.67 9.97 -15.94
C VAL A 185 9.62 9.71 -14.78
N SER A 186 9.38 8.67 -13.98
CA SER A 186 10.25 8.25 -12.88
C SER A 186 11.67 7.92 -13.36
N ARG A 187 11.83 7.21 -14.49
CA ARG A 187 13.13 6.92 -15.11
C ARG A 187 13.84 8.19 -15.59
N ARG A 188 13.10 9.10 -16.20
CA ARG A 188 13.66 10.36 -16.71
C ARG A 188 14.10 11.28 -15.57
N VAL A 189 13.34 11.37 -14.49
CA VAL A 189 13.72 12.14 -13.28
C VAL A 189 14.96 11.52 -12.62
N GLN A 190 14.99 10.20 -12.47
CA GLN A 190 16.13 9.50 -11.86
C GLN A 190 17.41 9.64 -12.70
N ALA A 191 17.32 9.52 -14.03
CA ALA A 191 18.46 9.71 -14.92
C ALA A 191 19.01 11.14 -14.89
N ARG A 192 18.16 12.15 -14.66
CA ARG A 192 18.59 13.55 -14.55
C ARG A 192 19.19 13.91 -13.19
N ARG A 193 18.75 13.25 -12.11
CA ARG A 193 19.16 13.57 -10.73
C ARG A 193 20.24 12.65 -10.15
N ASN A 194 20.55 11.54 -10.81
CA ASN A 194 21.57 10.55 -10.43
C ASN A 194 21.60 10.22 -8.91
N PRO A 195 20.48 9.73 -8.33
CA PRO A 195 20.41 9.45 -6.91
C PRO A 195 21.37 8.33 -6.48
N PRO A 196 21.85 8.34 -5.23
CA PRO A 196 22.63 7.25 -4.67
C PRO A 196 21.83 5.93 -4.70
N PRO A 197 22.50 4.77 -4.90
CA PRO A 197 21.86 3.46 -4.90
C PRO A 197 21.08 3.23 -3.60
N VAL A 198 19.91 2.62 -3.70
CA VAL A 198 19.14 2.21 -2.51
C VAL A 198 19.95 1.13 -1.78
N GLY A 199 20.18 1.30 -0.47
CA GLY A 199 20.77 0.25 0.35
C GLY A 199 19.97 -1.06 0.20
N ALA A 200 20.67 -2.18 0.07
CA ALA A 200 20.02 -3.48 -0.08
C ALA A 200 19.04 -3.74 1.07
N VAL A 201 17.89 -4.33 0.75
CA VAL A 201 16.97 -4.87 1.78
C VAL A 201 17.79 -5.85 2.61
N ALA A 202 18.02 -5.55 3.88
CA ALA A 202 18.81 -6.41 4.75
C ALA A 202 18.16 -7.80 4.74
N PRO A 203 18.87 -8.87 4.33
CA PRO A 203 18.29 -10.20 4.34
C PRO A 203 17.93 -10.57 5.78
N ALA A 204 16.81 -11.25 5.96
CA ALA A 204 16.38 -11.76 7.25
C ALA A 204 17.50 -12.62 7.87
N ARG A 205 18.23 -12.01 8.82
CA ARG A 205 19.17 -12.63 9.75
C ARG A 205 20.03 -13.75 9.13
N ARG A 206 21.13 -13.39 8.46
CA ARG A 206 22.27 -14.32 8.39
C ARG A 206 22.72 -14.59 9.82
N ALA A 207 22.72 -15.86 10.23
CA ALA A 207 23.34 -16.31 11.48
C ALA A 207 24.74 -15.69 11.61
N PRO A 208 25.24 -15.37 12.82
CA PRO A 208 26.56 -14.80 12.98
C PRO A 208 27.58 -15.79 12.40
N ARG A 209 28.20 -15.46 11.27
CA ARG A 209 29.46 -16.09 10.89
C ARG A 209 30.45 -15.63 11.94
N SER A 210 30.82 -16.55 12.84
CA SER A 210 31.97 -16.35 13.70
C SER A 210 33.18 -16.14 12.79
N GLY A 211 33.73 -14.93 12.82
CA GLY A 211 34.82 -14.50 11.97
C GLY A 211 35.55 -13.41 12.71
N LYS A 212 36.77 -13.74 13.16
CA LYS A 212 37.64 -12.99 14.08
C LYS A 212 37.66 -11.47 13.83
N PRO A 213 37.80 -10.64 14.89
CA PRO A 213 37.98 -9.21 14.72
C PRO A 213 39.27 -8.93 13.94
N ARG A 214 39.14 -8.28 12.78
CA ARG A 214 40.29 -7.73 12.08
C ARG A 214 40.67 -6.43 12.78
N VAL A 215 41.69 -6.50 13.63
CA VAL A 215 42.39 -5.33 14.17
C VAL A 215 42.94 -4.56 12.98
N SER A 216 42.43 -3.35 12.72
CA SER A 216 43.08 -2.38 11.83
C SER A 216 43.73 -1.32 12.69
N GLU A 217 45.00 -1.61 12.99
CA GLU A 217 46.11 -0.71 13.30
C GLU A 217 45.84 0.75 12.94
N GLY A 218 45.96 1.64 13.93
CA GLY A 218 45.99 3.07 13.70
C GLY A 218 47.19 3.47 12.85
N ARG A 219 46.97 4.37 11.90
CA ARG A 219 48.05 5.15 11.30
C ARG A 219 47.75 6.64 11.47
N ARG A 220 48.31 7.19 12.55
CA ARG A 220 48.79 8.57 12.55
C ARG A 220 49.84 8.69 11.45
N THR A 221 49.81 9.74 10.64
CA THR A 221 50.98 10.56 10.30
C THR A 221 50.58 11.72 9.40
N ARG A 222 50.83 12.93 9.94
CA ARG A 222 51.06 14.24 9.30
C ARG A 222 49.91 14.90 8.54
#